data_AF-A0A6J8B6D6-F1
#
_entry.id   AF-A0A6J8B6D6-F1
#
_cell.length_a   1.000
_cell.length_b   1.000
_cell.length_c   1.000
_cell.angle_alpha   90.00
_cell.angle_beta   90.00
_cell.angle_gamma   90.00
#
_symmetry.space_group_name_H-M   'P 1'
#
loop_
_entity.id
_entity.type
_entity.pdbx_description
1 polymer ?
#
loop_
_entity_poly.entity_id
_entity_poly.type
_entity_poly.pdbx_seq_one_letter_code
_entity_poly.pdbx_strand_id
1 'polypeptide(L)'
;MKFKPRKSRSMILRKGQITTKFQLKIQGDDIPTIVDNPVNCLGKWFDDTLKDNTSVKTVQTQVVEWLKKVDKSGLPGKFKAWIYQHGLLPRLTWLLMIYEMTATTVEAIERKMNSHLRRWLGVPPSFTAIGLYSRSSQLQLPLASTLEEYKVSKSRIIMTLRDSKDSKISKAGIQTRTGRKWSARTALDQAESILHHKDIVGNT
;
A
#
# COMPACT_ATOMS: atom_id res chain seq x y z
N MET A 1 -4.47 -26.39 21.85
CA MET A 1 -3.65 -25.88 20.74
C MET A 1 -2.23 -25.68 21.28
N LYS A 2 -1.17 -26.29 20.71
CA LYS A 2 0.22 -26.13 21.18
C LYS A 2 0.92 -25.02 20.39
N PHE A 3 1.48 -24.02 21.07
CA PHE A 3 2.26 -22.96 20.45
C PHE A 3 3.60 -23.49 19.95
N LYS A 4 4.04 -23.02 18.77
CA LYS A 4 5.33 -23.38 18.17
C LYS A 4 6.34 -22.25 18.44
N PRO A 5 7.39 -22.47 19.25
CA PRO A 5 8.39 -21.45 19.60
C PRO A 5 9.04 -20.82 18.37
N ARG A 6 9.44 -21.64 17.39
CA ARG A 6 10.04 -21.16 16.12
C ARG A 6 9.15 -20.24 15.27
N LYS A 7 7.82 -20.37 15.39
CA LYS A 7 6.85 -19.50 14.70
C LYS A 7 6.43 -18.30 15.54
N SER A 8 6.83 -18.27 16.81
CA SER A 8 6.54 -17.18 17.74
C SER A 8 7.68 -16.19 17.74
N ARG A 9 7.41 -14.96 18.17
CA ARG A 9 8.37 -13.87 18.17
C ARG A 9 8.19 -13.05 19.44
N SER A 10 9.31 -12.70 20.07
CA SER A 10 9.32 -11.93 21.31
C SER A 10 9.90 -10.53 21.09
N MET A 11 9.29 -9.55 21.75
CA MET A 11 9.83 -8.19 21.86
C MET A 11 9.61 -7.74 23.30
N ILE A 12 10.68 -7.34 23.96
CA ILE A 12 10.65 -6.97 25.39
C ILE A 12 10.99 -5.50 25.49
N LEU A 13 10.06 -4.75 26.10
CA LEU A 13 10.17 -3.31 26.28
C LEU A 13 10.44 -3.00 27.75
N ARG A 14 11.49 -2.23 28.02
CA ARG A 14 11.80 -1.67 29.34
C ARG A 14 11.97 -0.17 29.23
N LYS A 15 11.15 0.60 29.95
CA LYS A 15 11.14 2.07 29.88
C LYS A 15 11.05 2.62 28.44
N GLY A 16 10.25 1.97 27.59
CA GLY A 16 10.05 2.37 26.18
C GLY A 16 11.19 1.98 25.22
N GLN A 17 12.24 1.29 25.70
CA GLN A 17 13.34 0.80 24.87
C GLN A 17 13.31 -0.72 24.77
N ILE A 18 13.72 -1.23 23.60
CA ILE A 18 13.83 -2.66 23.35
C ILE A 18 15.03 -3.20 24.12
N THR A 19 14.83 -4.30 24.84
CA THR A 19 15.86 -4.93 25.67
C THR A 19 15.97 -6.41 25.31
N THR A 20 17.15 -6.86 24.92
CA THR A 20 17.45 -8.28 24.62
C THR A 20 17.95 -9.08 25.82
N LYS A 21 18.02 -8.44 27.01
CA LYS A 21 18.56 -9.04 28.25
C LYS A 21 17.73 -10.21 28.79
N PHE A 22 16.48 -10.34 28.36
CA PHE A 22 15.59 -11.39 28.83
C PHE A 22 15.25 -12.31 27.66
N GLN A 23 15.27 -13.62 27.90
CA GLN A 23 14.86 -14.63 26.94
C GLN A 23 13.54 -15.25 27.38
N LEU A 24 12.54 -15.20 26.52
CA LEU A 24 11.26 -15.85 26.76
C LEU A 24 11.33 -17.29 26.25
N LYS A 25 10.88 -18.23 27.07
CA LYS A 25 10.78 -19.64 26.71
C LYS A 25 9.33 -20.08 26.62
N ILE A 26 9.01 -20.89 25.63
CA ILE A 26 7.74 -21.62 25.55
C ILE A 26 8.09 -23.10 25.50
N GLN A 27 7.56 -23.88 26.45
CA GLN A 27 7.76 -25.33 26.50
C GLN A 27 9.25 -25.76 26.56
N GLY A 28 10.09 -24.94 27.21
CA GLY A 28 11.53 -25.19 27.35
C GLY A 28 12.39 -24.65 26.21
N ASP A 29 11.80 -24.35 25.05
CA ASP A 29 12.49 -23.78 23.89
C ASP A 29 12.48 -22.24 23.92
N ASP A 30 13.58 -21.65 23.46
CA ASP A 30 13.72 -20.20 23.35
C ASP A 30 12.90 -19.64 22.17
N ILE A 31 12.18 -18.55 22.42
CA ILE A 31 11.46 -17.81 21.39
C ILE A 31 12.45 -16.84 20.72
N PRO A 32 12.62 -16.88 19.39
CA PRO A 32 13.46 -15.91 18.69
C PRO A 32 12.93 -14.49 18.86
N THR A 33 13.84 -13.53 19.00
CA THR A 33 13.50 -12.11 19.14
C THR A 33 13.12 -11.52 17.78
N ILE A 34 12.29 -10.46 17.78
CA ILE A 34 11.97 -9.70 16.55
C ILE A 34 13.22 -9.00 15.98
N VAL A 35 14.17 -8.63 16.83
CA VAL A 35 15.43 -7.98 16.43
C VAL A 35 16.26 -8.91 15.55
N ASP A 36 16.44 -10.16 15.99
CA ASP A 36 17.27 -11.13 15.26
C ASP A 36 16.52 -11.72 14.06
N ASN A 37 15.21 -11.91 14.21
CA ASN A 37 14.40 -12.58 13.21
C ASN A 37 13.06 -11.85 13.01
N PRO A 38 13.02 -10.83 12.13
CA PRO A 38 11.80 -10.10 11.80
C PRO A 38 10.68 -11.01 11.33
N VAL A 39 9.45 -10.56 11.52
CA VAL A 39 8.26 -11.38 11.23
C VAL A 39 7.64 -10.95 9.92
N ASN A 40 7.36 -11.90 9.03
CA ASN A 40 6.51 -11.64 7.87
C ASN A 40 5.09 -12.12 8.14
N CYS A 41 4.12 -11.22 8.04
CA CYS A 41 2.71 -11.54 8.07
C CYS A 41 2.01 -10.92 6.85
N LEU A 42 1.42 -11.76 6.00
CA LEU A 42 0.69 -11.35 4.79
C LEU A 42 1.50 -10.44 3.84
N GLY A 43 2.83 -10.57 3.82
CA GLY A 43 3.72 -9.75 3.00
C GLY A 43 4.16 -8.44 3.67
N LYS A 44 3.69 -8.15 4.90
CA LYS A 44 4.22 -7.09 5.75
C LYS A 44 5.36 -7.62 6.61
N TRP A 45 6.49 -6.94 6.59
CA TRP A 45 7.57 -7.20 7.54
C TRP A 45 7.41 -6.34 8.79
N PHE A 46 7.56 -6.98 9.95
CA PHE A 46 7.59 -6.34 11.26
C PHE A 46 9.00 -6.47 11.83
N ASP A 47 9.69 -5.34 11.90
CA ASP A 47 10.99 -5.19 12.55
C ASP A 47 10.84 -4.66 13.98
N ASP A 48 11.96 -4.52 14.67
CA ASP A 48 12.04 -4.02 16.04
C ASP A 48 11.54 -2.56 16.15
N THR A 49 11.72 -1.77 15.10
CA THR A 49 11.25 -0.38 15.07
C THR A 49 9.73 -0.25 15.05
N LEU A 50 9.02 -1.31 14.63
CA LEU A 50 7.57 -1.33 14.38
C LEU A 50 7.08 -0.20 13.46
N LYS A 51 7.99 0.35 12.64
CA LYS A 51 7.72 1.44 11.71
C LYS A 51 7.93 0.94 10.29
N ASP A 52 7.06 1.39 9.39
CA ASP A 52 7.11 0.97 8.00
C ASP A 52 8.17 1.70 7.16
N ASN A 53 8.96 2.63 7.73
CA ASN A 53 9.88 3.50 6.99
C ASN A 53 10.92 2.74 6.14
N THR A 54 11.51 1.69 6.70
CA THR A 54 12.49 0.82 6.04
C THR A 54 11.85 0.09 4.86
N SER A 55 10.65 -0.44 5.10
CA SER A 55 9.87 -1.17 4.10
C SER A 55 9.40 -0.25 2.98
N VAL A 56 8.96 0.98 3.28
CA VAL A 56 8.58 1.98 2.28
C VAL A 56 9.74 2.34 1.36
N LYS A 57 10.95 2.53 1.90
CA LYS A 57 12.15 2.75 1.09
C LYS A 57 12.44 1.54 0.19
N THR A 58 12.33 0.32 0.73
CA THR A 58 12.49 -0.91 -0.04
C THR A 58 11.49 -1.00 -1.18
N VAL A 59 10.21 -0.69 -0.95
CA VAL A 59 9.17 -0.66 -1.99
C VAL A 59 9.51 0.35 -3.08
N GLN A 60 9.98 1.55 -2.73
CA GLN A 60 10.41 2.54 -3.71
C GLN A 60 11.55 2.04 -4.60
N THR A 61 12.54 1.36 -4.01
CA THR A 61 13.64 0.74 -4.75
C THR A 61 13.14 -0.38 -5.66
N GLN A 62 12.29 -1.27 -5.14
CA GLN A 62 11.69 -2.37 -5.89
C GLN A 62 10.89 -1.89 -7.09
N VAL A 63 10.08 -0.83 -6.93
CA VAL A 63 9.33 -0.26 -8.06
C VAL A 63 10.26 0.21 -9.17
N VAL A 64 11.34 0.92 -8.82
CA VAL A 64 12.34 1.37 -9.81
C VAL A 64 13.00 0.19 -10.50
N GLU A 65 13.35 -0.86 -9.77
CA GLU A 65 13.90 -2.09 -10.35
C GLU A 65 12.92 -2.80 -11.28
N TRP A 66 11.65 -2.90 -10.90
CA TRP A 66 10.61 -3.50 -11.74
C TRP A 66 10.41 -2.72 -13.03
N LEU A 67 10.35 -1.38 -12.95
CA LEU A 67 10.26 -0.52 -14.13
C LEU A 67 11.48 -0.69 -15.05
N LYS A 68 12.70 -0.77 -14.49
CA LYS A 68 13.92 -1.05 -15.26
C LYS A 68 13.87 -2.42 -15.94
N LYS A 69 13.37 -3.46 -15.28
CA LYS A 69 13.21 -4.80 -15.86
C LYS A 69 12.22 -4.78 -17.02
N VAL A 70 11.08 -4.11 -16.86
CA VAL A 70 10.10 -3.93 -17.95
C VAL A 70 10.70 -3.14 -19.09
N ASP A 71 11.47 -2.09 -18.82
CA ASP A 71 12.08 -1.28 -19.87
C ASP A 71 13.11 -2.09 -20.69
N LYS A 72 13.87 -2.96 -20.03
CA LYS A 72 14.88 -3.85 -20.64
C LYS A 72 14.32 -5.10 -21.31
N SER A 73 13.00 -5.33 -21.27
CA SER A 73 12.37 -6.55 -21.80
C SER A 73 12.39 -6.69 -23.33
N GLY A 74 12.82 -5.65 -24.07
CA GLY A 74 12.78 -5.64 -25.54
C GLY A 74 11.36 -5.53 -26.14
N LEU A 75 10.32 -5.51 -25.30
CA LEU A 75 8.93 -5.46 -25.75
C LEU A 75 8.56 -4.10 -26.37
N PRO A 76 7.67 -4.08 -27.37
CA PRO A 76 7.01 -2.87 -27.83
C PRO A 76 6.37 -2.10 -26.67
N GLY A 77 6.40 -0.77 -26.75
CA GLY A 77 5.96 0.11 -25.68
C GLY A 77 4.51 -0.11 -25.20
N LYS A 78 3.59 -0.44 -26.12
CA LYS A 78 2.21 -0.84 -25.80
C LYS A 78 2.13 -2.02 -24.84
N PHE A 79 2.99 -3.03 -25.00
CA PHE A 79 3.01 -4.22 -24.14
C PHE A 79 3.68 -3.92 -22.80
N LYS A 80 4.66 -3.01 -22.76
CA LYS A 80 5.22 -2.50 -21.49
C LYS A 80 4.17 -1.76 -20.66
N ALA A 81 3.36 -0.92 -21.30
CA ALA A 81 2.23 -0.24 -20.66
C ALA A 81 1.16 -1.24 -20.17
N TRP A 82 0.89 -2.28 -20.95
CA TRP A 82 0.01 -3.38 -20.52
C TRP A 82 0.54 -4.12 -19.28
N ILE A 83 1.84 -4.45 -19.26
CA ILE A 83 2.49 -5.08 -18.09
C ILE A 83 2.44 -4.17 -16.87
N TYR A 84 2.59 -2.86 -17.05
CA TYR A 84 2.39 -1.91 -15.97
C TYR A 84 0.97 -2.04 -15.40
N GLN A 85 -0.06 -1.95 -16.25
CA GLN A 85 -1.44 -1.91 -15.81
C GLN A 85 -1.89 -3.21 -15.14
N HIS A 86 -1.52 -4.35 -15.70
CA HIS A 86 -2.05 -5.66 -15.28
C HIS A 86 -1.06 -6.49 -14.46
N GLY A 87 0.22 -6.12 -14.41
CA GLY A 87 1.24 -6.82 -13.64
C GLY A 87 1.79 -6.00 -12.49
N LEU A 88 2.39 -4.84 -12.80
CA LEU A 88 3.08 -4.04 -11.78
C LEU A 88 2.11 -3.33 -10.85
N LEU A 89 1.04 -2.75 -11.38
CA LEU A 89 0.10 -1.97 -10.60
C LEU A 89 -0.61 -2.85 -9.54
N PRO A 90 -1.21 -4.01 -9.86
CA PRO A 90 -1.83 -4.87 -8.84
C PRO A 90 -0.84 -5.31 -7.76
N ARG A 91 0.41 -5.63 -8.15
CA ARG A 91 1.47 -5.99 -7.20
C ARG A 91 1.82 -4.84 -6.26
N LEU A 92 1.87 -3.61 -6.77
CA LEU A 92 2.13 -2.42 -5.97
C LEU A 92 0.92 -2.09 -5.08
N THR A 93 -0.30 -2.23 -5.59
CA THR A 93 -1.56 -1.98 -4.84
C THR A 93 -1.62 -2.78 -3.55
N TRP A 94 -1.19 -4.05 -3.55
CA TRP A 94 -1.08 -4.85 -2.32
C TRP A 94 -0.14 -4.22 -1.28
N LEU A 95 1.04 -3.76 -1.70
CA LEU A 95 2.02 -3.12 -0.82
C LEU A 95 1.51 -1.77 -0.30
N LEU A 96 0.87 -0.99 -1.16
CA LEU A 96 0.24 0.29 -0.82
C LEU A 96 -0.87 0.12 0.22
N MET A 97 -1.63 -0.96 0.13
CA MET A 97 -2.70 -1.29 1.08
C MET A 97 -2.12 -1.61 2.46
N ILE A 98 -1.10 -2.46 2.51
CA ILE A 98 -0.52 -3.01 3.75
C ILE A 98 0.35 -2.01 4.53
N TYR A 99 1.22 -1.28 3.83
CA TYR A 99 2.16 -0.37 4.49
C TYR A 99 1.50 0.98 4.79
N GLU A 100 1.85 1.59 5.91
CA GLU A 100 1.45 2.96 6.27
C GLU A 100 2.25 3.98 5.44
N MET A 101 1.86 4.13 4.17
CA MET A 101 2.45 5.10 3.25
C MET A 101 1.71 6.44 3.31
N THR A 102 2.43 7.53 3.09
CA THR A 102 1.83 8.87 2.95
C THR A 102 1.50 9.14 1.49
N ALA A 103 0.45 9.93 1.21
CA ALA A 103 0.11 10.30 -0.17
C ALA A 103 1.30 10.94 -0.94
N THR A 104 2.16 11.70 -0.24
CA THR A 104 3.36 12.32 -0.82
C THR A 104 4.39 11.31 -1.34
N THR A 105 4.57 10.17 -0.65
CA THR A 105 5.51 9.13 -1.11
C THR A 105 4.94 8.37 -2.31
N VAL A 106 3.62 8.16 -2.33
CA VAL A 106 2.93 7.54 -3.46
C VAL A 106 2.98 8.42 -4.71
N GLU A 107 2.76 9.73 -4.57
CA GLU A 107 2.93 10.69 -5.67
C GLU A 107 4.35 10.70 -6.23
N ALA A 108 5.36 10.50 -5.38
CA ALA A 108 6.76 10.38 -5.83
C ALA A 108 6.99 9.10 -6.65
N ILE A 109 6.36 7.99 -6.25
CA ILE A 109 6.38 6.73 -7.00
C ILE A 109 5.67 6.90 -8.36
N GLU A 110 4.48 7.49 -8.35
CA GLU A 110 3.69 7.74 -9.56
C GLU A 110 4.44 8.63 -10.55
N ARG A 111 5.12 9.69 -10.08
CA ARG A 111 5.96 10.54 -10.96
C ARG A 111 7.03 9.74 -11.70
N LYS A 112 7.67 8.77 -11.03
CA LYS A 112 8.65 7.88 -11.66
C LYS A 112 7.96 6.98 -12.69
N MET A 113 6.83 6.38 -12.34
CA MET A 113 6.04 5.53 -13.24
C MET A 113 5.57 6.31 -14.48
N ASN A 114 5.07 7.53 -14.32
CA ASN A 114 4.60 8.40 -15.41
C ASN A 114 5.72 8.70 -16.42
N SER A 115 6.96 8.86 -15.96
CA SER A 115 8.11 9.07 -16.86
C SER A 115 8.33 7.86 -17.78
N HIS A 116 8.26 6.64 -17.23
CA HIS A 116 8.37 5.41 -17.99
C HIS A 116 7.16 5.21 -18.93
N LEU A 117 5.94 5.43 -18.44
CA LEU A 117 4.72 5.30 -19.23
C LEU A 117 4.73 6.23 -20.44
N ARG A 118 5.12 7.51 -20.27
CA ARG A 118 5.22 8.45 -21.40
C ARG A 118 6.20 7.97 -22.47
N ARG A 119 7.38 7.51 -22.03
CA ARG A 119 8.40 6.96 -22.92
C ARG A 119 7.90 5.71 -23.67
N TRP A 120 7.21 4.81 -22.98
CA TRP A 120 6.68 3.58 -23.59
C TRP A 120 5.54 3.85 -24.56
N LEU A 121 4.69 4.83 -24.28
CA LEU A 121 3.60 5.22 -25.17
C LEU A 121 4.06 6.11 -26.34
N GLY A 122 5.28 6.63 -26.31
CA GLY A 122 5.80 7.55 -27.33
C GLY A 122 5.19 8.95 -27.24
N VAL A 123 4.59 9.32 -26.11
CA VAL A 123 4.03 10.67 -25.91
C VAL A 123 5.10 11.63 -25.37
N PRO A 124 4.98 12.96 -25.63
CA PRO A 124 5.94 13.93 -25.15
C PRO A 124 6.11 13.91 -23.61
N PRO A 125 7.31 14.19 -23.07
CA PRO A 125 7.53 14.28 -21.62
C PRO A 125 6.63 15.31 -20.92
N SER A 126 6.22 16.37 -21.64
CA SER A 126 5.30 17.42 -21.20
C SER A 126 3.84 16.97 -21.12
N PHE A 127 3.50 15.76 -21.59
CA PHE A 127 2.13 15.27 -21.58
C PHE A 127 1.57 15.17 -20.16
N THR A 128 0.42 15.82 -19.92
CA THR A 128 -0.17 15.93 -18.58
C THR A 128 -0.60 14.56 -18.04
N ALA A 129 -0.40 14.33 -16.74
CA ALA A 129 -0.84 13.08 -16.07
C ALA A 129 -2.37 12.87 -16.18
N ILE A 130 -3.16 13.95 -16.21
CA ILE A 130 -4.59 13.91 -16.50
C ILE A 130 -4.85 13.21 -17.83
N GLY A 131 -4.10 13.52 -18.89
CA GLY A 131 -4.25 12.84 -20.18
C GLY A 131 -3.87 11.35 -20.16
N LEU A 132 -3.05 10.92 -19.18
CA LEU A 132 -2.72 9.50 -19.00
C LEU A 132 -3.85 8.71 -18.33
N TYR A 133 -4.58 9.33 -17.41
CA TYR A 133 -5.50 8.64 -16.49
C TYR A 133 -6.97 9.06 -16.63
N SER A 134 -7.25 10.05 -17.47
CA SER A 134 -8.58 10.61 -17.63
C SER A 134 -9.56 9.57 -18.19
N ARG A 135 -10.74 9.54 -17.59
CA ARG A 135 -11.89 8.70 -17.99
C ARG A 135 -12.96 9.48 -18.75
N SER A 136 -12.84 10.80 -18.84
CA SER A 136 -13.82 11.69 -19.45
C SER A 136 -13.29 12.46 -20.66
N SER A 137 -11.98 12.39 -20.94
CA SER A 137 -11.40 12.99 -22.14
C SER A 137 -11.70 12.16 -23.39
N GLN A 138 -11.57 12.81 -24.56
CA GLN A 138 -11.71 12.16 -25.86
C GLN A 138 -10.70 11.00 -26.02
N LEU A 139 -9.46 11.18 -25.57
CA LEU A 139 -8.49 10.09 -25.47
C LEU A 139 -8.60 9.42 -24.10
N GLN A 140 -8.97 8.14 -24.09
CA GLN A 140 -9.05 7.33 -22.88
C GLN A 140 -8.02 6.21 -22.97
N LEU A 141 -6.98 6.30 -22.16
CA LEU A 141 -6.00 5.23 -22.05
C LEU A 141 -6.46 4.24 -20.97
N PRO A 142 -6.25 2.93 -21.15
CA PRO A 142 -6.58 1.92 -20.16
C PRO A 142 -5.53 1.89 -19.03
N LEU A 143 -5.18 3.05 -18.49
CA LEU A 143 -4.20 3.20 -17.42
C LEU A 143 -4.88 3.75 -16.16
N ALA A 144 -4.51 3.18 -15.02
CA ALA A 144 -4.94 3.66 -13.72
C ALA A 144 -3.80 4.40 -13.01
N SER A 145 -4.17 5.48 -12.32
CA SER A 145 -3.26 6.25 -11.48
C SER A 145 -2.92 5.46 -10.22
N THR A 146 -1.63 5.35 -9.91
CA THR A 146 -1.15 4.71 -8.68
C THR A 146 -1.67 5.43 -7.43
N LEU A 147 -1.82 6.75 -7.49
CA LEU A 147 -2.36 7.52 -6.36
C LEU A 147 -3.84 7.24 -6.16
N GLU A 148 -4.63 7.16 -7.23
CA GLU A 148 -6.05 6.81 -7.13
C GLU A 148 -6.24 5.38 -6.61
N GLU A 149 -5.48 4.40 -7.11
CA GLU A 149 -5.50 3.03 -6.59
C GLU A 149 -5.08 2.95 -5.12
N TYR A 150 -4.11 3.77 -4.70
CA TYR A 150 -3.73 3.91 -3.29
C TYR A 150 -4.91 4.44 -2.45
N LYS A 151 -5.56 5.51 -2.87
CA LYS A 151 -6.71 6.09 -2.15
C LYS A 151 -7.83 5.07 -2.02
N VAL A 152 -8.20 4.44 -3.14
CA VAL A 152 -9.22 3.37 -3.18
C VAL A 152 -8.85 2.22 -2.24
N SER A 153 -7.60 1.77 -2.26
CA SER A 153 -7.14 0.68 -1.38
C SER A 153 -7.19 1.05 0.11
N LYS A 154 -6.84 2.28 0.46
CA LYS A 154 -6.93 2.79 1.84
C LYS A 154 -8.37 3.00 2.29
N SER A 155 -9.26 3.39 1.40
CA SER A 155 -10.70 3.44 1.69
C SER A 155 -11.28 2.04 1.88
N ARG A 156 -10.95 1.10 0.98
CA ARG A 156 -11.38 -0.31 1.07
C ARG A 156 -10.97 -0.97 2.37
N ILE A 157 -9.73 -0.77 2.84
CA ILE A 157 -9.28 -1.38 4.11
C ILE A 157 -10.05 -0.84 5.31
N ILE A 158 -10.36 0.47 5.34
CA ILE A 158 -11.18 1.05 6.41
C ILE A 158 -12.57 0.44 6.43
N MET A 159 -13.24 0.38 5.27
CA MET A 159 -14.57 -0.23 5.17
C MET A 159 -14.53 -1.71 5.56
N THR A 160 -13.53 -2.47 5.08
CA THR A 160 -13.36 -3.90 5.41
C THR A 160 -13.18 -4.13 6.91
N LEU A 161 -12.46 -3.24 7.60
CA LEU A 161 -12.25 -3.34 9.05
C LEU A 161 -13.50 -2.92 9.82
N ARG A 162 -14.15 -1.81 9.42
CA ARG A 162 -15.39 -1.29 10.04
C ARG A 162 -16.55 -2.27 9.92
N ASP A 163 -16.77 -2.79 8.71
CA ASP A 163 -17.91 -3.63 8.34
C ASP A 163 -17.58 -5.13 8.47
N SER A 164 -16.49 -5.46 9.17
CA SER A 164 -16.11 -6.85 9.40
C SER A 164 -17.19 -7.58 10.20
N LYS A 165 -17.55 -8.79 9.75
CA LYS A 165 -18.47 -9.68 10.46
C LYS A 165 -17.93 -10.11 11.83
N ASP A 166 -16.60 -10.11 12.00
CA ASP A 166 -16.00 -10.41 13.29
C ASP A 166 -16.07 -9.18 14.21
N SER A 167 -16.87 -9.30 15.27
CA SER A 167 -17.05 -8.27 16.30
C SER A 167 -15.74 -7.81 16.95
N LYS A 168 -14.71 -8.67 17.01
CA LYS A 168 -13.40 -8.31 17.56
C LYS A 168 -12.66 -7.34 16.64
N ILE A 169 -12.82 -7.51 15.33
CA ILE A 169 -12.16 -6.67 14.32
C ILE A 169 -12.90 -5.34 14.20
N SER A 170 -14.23 -5.36 14.06
CA SER A 170 -15.02 -4.13 13.91
C SER A 170 -14.93 -3.22 15.13
N LYS A 171 -14.86 -3.79 16.33
CA LYS A 171 -14.70 -3.02 17.59
C LYS A 171 -13.26 -2.68 17.95
N ALA A 172 -12.26 -3.17 17.22
CA ALA A 172 -10.85 -2.92 17.55
C ALA A 172 -10.42 -1.46 17.36
N GLY A 173 -11.19 -0.63 16.66
CA GLY A 173 -10.87 0.79 16.47
C GLY A 173 -9.58 1.02 15.66
N ILE A 174 -9.22 0.10 14.78
CA ILE A 174 -7.99 0.15 14.00
C ILE A 174 -8.00 1.39 13.10
N GLN A 175 -7.01 2.26 13.28
CA GLN A 175 -6.86 3.48 12.48
C GLN A 175 -5.88 3.25 11.32
N THR A 176 -6.36 3.47 10.09
CA THR A 176 -5.50 3.45 8.91
C THR A 176 -4.83 4.82 8.76
N ARG A 177 -3.50 4.88 8.89
CA ARG A 177 -2.73 6.12 8.80
C ARG A 177 -2.33 6.40 7.34
N THR A 178 -2.70 7.59 6.83
CA THR A 178 -2.42 8.02 5.45
C THR A 178 -1.61 9.33 5.36
N GLY A 179 -1.12 9.82 6.50
CA GLY A 179 -0.36 11.07 6.63
C GLY A 179 -1.24 12.31 6.72
N ARG A 180 -0.62 13.50 6.63
CA ARG A 180 -1.31 14.80 6.77
C ARG A 180 -1.99 15.31 5.50
N LYS A 181 -1.42 14.99 4.33
CA LYS A 181 -1.88 15.54 3.03
C LYS A 181 -3.26 15.03 2.63
N TRP A 182 -3.59 13.79 2.98
CA TRP A 182 -4.86 13.17 2.64
C TRP A 182 -5.26 12.18 3.73
N SER A 183 -6.54 12.22 4.12
CA SER A 183 -7.15 11.35 5.13
C SER A 183 -8.18 10.45 4.46
N ALA A 184 -7.93 9.14 4.48
CA ALA A 184 -8.85 8.16 3.91
C ALA A 184 -10.22 8.16 4.61
N ARG A 185 -10.23 8.38 5.93
CA ARG A 185 -11.48 8.43 6.72
C ARG A 185 -12.33 9.63 6.32
N THR A 186 -11.74 10.81 6.26
CA THR A 186 -12.46 12.03 5.85
C THR A 186 -13.00 11.91 4.43
N ALA A 187 -12.23 11.33 3.52
CA ALA A 187 -12.67 11.09 2.14
C ALA A 187 -13.83 10.09 2.07
N LEU A 188 -13.82 9.05 2.91
CA LEU A 188 -14.92 8.09 3.04
C LEU A 188 -16.18 8.76 3.59
N ASP A 189 -16.07 9.49 4.70
CA ASP A 189 -17.22 10.17 5.32
C ASP A 189 -17.88 11.16 4.33
N GLN A 190 -17.06 11.88 3.55
CA GLN A 190 -17.54 12.75 2.48
C GLN A 190 -18.25 11.97 1.36
N ALA A 191 -17.67 10.84 0.92
CA ALA A 191 -18.27 10.01 -0.11
C ALA A 191 -19.60 9.38 0.34
N GLU A 192 -19.68 8.88 1.58
CA GLU A 192 -20.92 8.37 2.19
C GLU A 192 -21.99 9.47 2.26
N SER A 193 -21.61 10.69 2.67
CA SER A 193 -22.52 11.85 2.71
C SER A 193 -23.05 12.23 1.33
N ILE A 194 -22.19 12.23 0.29
CA ILE A 194 -22.60 12.51 -1.09
C ILE A 194 -23.59 11.45 -1.59
N LEU A 195 -23.34 10.17 -1.32
CA LEU A 195 -24.27 9.09 -1.68
C LEU A 195 -25.62 9.25 -0.99
N HIS A 196 -25.62 9.52 0.32
CA HIS A 196 -26.84 9.76 1.07
C HIS A 196 -27.62 10.99 0.56
N HIS A 197 -26.92 12.07 0.24
CA HIS A 197 -27.55 13.25 -0.36
C HIS A 197 -28.18 12.93 -1.72
N LYS A 198 -27.47 12.16 -2.55
CA LYS A 198 -27.96 11.72 -3.85
C LYS A 198 -29.20 10.83 -3.74
N ASP A 199 -29.27 9.96 -2.73
CA ASP A 199 -30.45 9.14 -2.46
C ASP A 199 -31.67 10.00 -2.06
N ILE A 200 -31.46 11.13 -1.38
CA ILE A 200 -32.54 12.06 -0.99
C ILE A 200 -33.04 12.88 -2.19
N VAL A 201 -32.13 13.45 -2.99
CA VAL A 201 -32.46 14.38 -4.08
C VAL A 201 -32.90 13.62 -5.35
N GLY A 202 -32.51 12.36 -5.50
CA GLY A 202 -32.70 11.56 -6.71
C GLY A 202 -31.64 11.85 -7.78
N ASN A 203 -31.56 10.99 -8.80
CA ASN A 203 -30.76 11.26 -10.00
C ASN A 203 -31.46 12.38 -10.80
N THR A 204 -31.05 13.63 -10.62
CA THR A 204 -31.20 14.64 -11.69
C THR A 204 -30.26 14.33 -12.83
#